data_AF-A0A3B9ASA5-F1
#
_entry.id   AF-A0A3B9ASA5-F1
#
_cell.length_a   1.000
_cell.length_b   1.000
_cell.length_c   1.000
_cell.angle_alpha   90.00
_cell.angle_beta   90.00
_cell.angle_gamma   90.00
#
_symmetry.space_group_name_H-M   'P 1'
#
loop_
_entity.id
_entity.type
_entity.pdbx_description
1 polymer ?
#
loop_
_entity_poly.entity_id
_entity_poly.type
_entity_poly.pdbx_seq_one_letter_code
_entity_poly.pdbx_strand_id
1 'polypeptide(L)'
;MFIFVLSFKKIRVYKPLFMLPLEVFESKKGTKVVAASNLHATLKLPVRQYGVQIRRWLKDVYEFGDGIRKPQPYRDYAKRPRPGEPLEDFYLTLELAKLIALRTNSKVKLKYARLLEVFANNGQMNLFN
;
A
#
# COMPACT_ATOMS: atom_id res chain seq x y z
N MET A 1 15.12 -4.89 -10.11
CA MET A 1 14.15 -4.45 -11.12
C MET A 1 12.81 -5.13 -10.83
N PHE A 2 11.82 -4.39 -10.30
CA PHE A 2 10.48 -4.94 -10.06
C PHE A 2 9.70 -4.93 -11.37
N ILE A 3 9.36 -6.11 -11.88
CA ILE A 3 8.46 -6.24 -13.03
C ILE A 3 7.07 -6.39 -12.43
N PHE A 4 6.18 -5.43 -12.67
CA PHE A 4 4.76 -5.63 -12.36
C PHE A 4 4.25 -6.79 -13.21
N VAL A 5 4.11 -7.94 -12.56
CA VAL A 5 3.49 -9.12 -13.15
C VAL A 5 2.00 -8.81 -13.27
N LEU A 6 1.43 -9.05 -14.45
CA LEU A 6 0.03 -8.79 -14.80
C LEU A 6 -1.00 -9.57 -13.95
N SER A 7 -0.57 -10.36 -12.96
CA SER A 7 -1.43 -11.19 -12.13
C SER A 7 -0.93 -11.21 -10.69
N PHE A 8 -1.68 -10.56 -9.81
CA PHE A 8 -1.50 -10.59 -8.36
C PHE A 8 -2.61 -11.44 -7.73
N LYS A 9 -2.24 -12.40 -6.88
CA LYS A 9 -3.20 -13.17 -6.07
C LYS A 9 -3.24 -12.54 -4.68
N LYS A 10 -4.44 -12.37 -4.14
CA LYS A 10 -4.61 -11.98 -2.73
C LYS A 10 -4.08 -13.11 -1.85
N ILE A 11 -3.08 -12.81 -1.02
CA ILE A 11 -2.41 -13.83 -0.19
C ILE A 11 -2.77 -13.73 1.28
N ARG A 12 -3.10 -12.53 1.78
CA ARG A 12 -3.34 -12.33 3.20
C ARG A 12 -4.26 -11.15 3.46
N VAL A 13 -5.10 -11.32 4.48
CA VAL A 13 -5.96 -10.29 5.05
C VAL A 13 -5.64 -10.21 6.52
N TYR A 14 -5.11 -9.08 6.97
CA TYR A 14 -4.87 -8.86 8.39
C TYR A 14 -6.05 -8.12 9.00
N LYS A 15 -6.79 -8.78 9.89
CA LYS A 15 -8.02 -8.25 10.48
C LYS A 15 -7.92 -8.28 12.01
N PRO A 16 -7.32 -7.27 12.65
CA PRO A 16 -7.35 -7.16 14.09
C PRO A 16 -8.76 -6.72 14.54
N LEU A 17 -9.17 -7.10 15.75
CA LEU A 17 -10.54 -6.99 16.26
C LEU A 17 -11.18 -5.59 16.12
N PHE A 18 -10.37 -4.53 16.11
CA PHE A 18 -10.81 -3.12 16.10
C PHE A 18 -10.33 -2.29 14.88
N MET A 19 -9.80 -2.93 13.84
CA MET A 19 -9.22 -2.22 12.68
C MET A 19 -9.75 -2.78 11.35
N LEU A 20 -9.66 -1.95 10.31
CA LEU A 20 -10.05 -2.38 8.98
C LEU A 20 -9.01 -3.34 8.39
N PRO A 21 -9.46 -4.35 7.62
CA PRO A 21 -8.56 -5.35 7.10
C PRO A 21 -7.61 -4.77 6.04
N LEU A 22 -6.30 -4.94 6.23
CA LEU A 22 -5.30 -4.65 5.20
C LEU A 22 -5.11 -5.89 4.31
N GLU A 23 -5.28 -5.70 3.02
CA GLU A 23 -5.15 -6.75 2.01
C GLU A 23 -3.80 -6.66 1.31
N VAL A 24 -3.05 -7.76 1.37
CA VAL A 24 -1.77 -7.90 0.66
C VAL A 24 -1.94 -8.89 -0.49
N PHE A 25 -1.45 -8.49 -1.65
CA PHE A 25 -1.40 -9.30 -2.84
C PHE A 25 0.04 -9.67 -3.17
N GLU A 26 0.24 -10.84 -3.76
CA GLU A 26 1.55 -11.33 -4.17
C GLU A 26 1.50 -11.79 -5.62
N SER A 27 2.53 -11.46 -6.38
CA SER A 27 2.72 -11.97 -7.73
C SER A 27 3.35 -13.36 -7.71
N LYS A 28 3.34 -14.06 -8.84
CA LYS A 28 4.08 -15.33 -9.02
C LYS A 28 5.59 -15.21 -8.72
N LYS A 29 6.16 -14.00 -8.80
CA LYS A 29 7.58 -13.73 -8.53
C LYS A 29 7.85 -13.28 -7.09
N GLY A 30 6.87 -13.35 -6.20
CA GLY A 30 7.02 -12.98 -4.78
C GLY A 30 6.93 -11.47 -4.50
N THR A 31 6.71 -10.63 -5.52
CA THR A 31 6.47 -9.20 -5.29
C THR A 31 5.15 -9.01 -4.54
N LYS A 32 5.21 -8.35 -3.37
CA LYS A 32 4.05 -8.06 -2.54
C LYS A 32 3.60 -6.59 -2.70
N VAL A 33 2.30 -6.38 -2.79
CA VAL A 33 1.68 -5.06 -3.00
C VAL A 33 0.37 -4.94 -2.22
N VAL A 34 -0.11 -3.71 -2.04
CA VAL A 34 -1.46 -3.42 -1.53
C VAL A 34 -2.24 -2.59 -2.55
N ALA A 35 -3.57 -2.66 -2.50
CA ALA A 35 -4.40 -1.75 -3.28
C ALA A 35 -4.48 -0.38 -2.60
N ALA A 36 -4.32 0.70 -3.35
CA ALA A 36 -4.37 2.06 -2.82
C ALA A 36 -5.73 2.38 -2.18
N SER A 37 -6.83 1.91 -2.78
CA SER A 37 -8.17 2.07 -2.19
C SER A 37 -8.30 1.36 -0.84
N ASN A 38 -7.71 0.16 -0.70
CA ASN A 38 -7.72 -0.58 0.56
C ASN A 38 -6.85 0.13 1.61
N LEU A 39 -5.65 0.60 1.25
CA LEU A 39 -4.79 1.37 2.14
C LEU A 39 -5.47 2.68 2.61
N HIS A 40 -6.13 3.39 1.69
CA HIS A 40 -6.85 4.62 2.03
C HIS A 40 -8.00 4.35 3.02
N ALA A 41 -8.78 3.30 2.77
CA ALA A 41 -9.86 2.89 3.66
C ALA A 41 -9.31 2.46 5.03
N THR A 42 -8.24 1.67 5.08
CA THR A 42 -7.66 1.17 6.33
C THR A 42 -7.09 2.29 7.18
N LEU A 43 -6.49 3.30 6.55
CA LEU A 43 -6.06 4.54 7.20
C LEU A 43 -7.23 5.44 7.64
N LYS A 44 -8.49 5.05 7.43
CA LYS A 44 -9.70 5.80 7.81
C LYS A 44 -9.71 7.22 7.25
N LEU A 45 -9.24 7.38 6.01
CA LEU A 45 -9.18 8.67 5.34
C LEU A 45 -10.53 9.00 4.68
N PRO A 46 -10.88 10.29 4.50
CA PRO A 46 -12.18 10.67 3.95
C PRO A 46 -12.41 10.14 2.54
N VAL A 47 -13.42 9.27 2.36
CA VAL A 47 -13.70 8.57 1.08
C VAL A 47 -13.85 9.55 -0.10
N ARG A 48 -14.53 10.68 0.10
CA ARG A 48 -14.74 11.71 -0.93
C ARG A 48 -13.43 12.35 -1.44
N GLN A 49 -12.34 12.23 -0.70
CA GLN A 49 -11.05 12.80 -1.05
C GLN A 49 -10.10 11.81 -1.73
N TYR A 50 -10.52 10.55 -1.92
CA TYR A 50 -9.66 9.49 -2.45
C TYR A 50 -8.94 9.90 -3.74
N GLY A 51 -9.67 10.43 -4.74
CA GLY A 51 -9.09 10.82 -6.03
C GLY A 51 -8.04 11.94 -5.92
N VAL A 52 -8.22 12.89 -5.00
CA VAL A 52 -7.22 13.96 -4.77
C VAL A 52 -6.02 13.42 -4.00
N GLN A 53 -6.26 12.59 -2.98
CA GLN A 53 -5.19 12.02 -2.17
C GLN A 53 -4.31 11.06 -2.95
N ILE A 54 -4.88 10.21 -3.81
CA ILE A 54 -4.07 9.29 -4.63
C ILE A 54 -3.19 10.05 -5.62
N ARG A 55 -3.72 11.09 -6.28
CA ARG A 55 -2.92 11.96 -7.16
C ARG A 55 -1.79 12.65 -6.40
N ARG A 56 -2.04 13.06 -5.15
CA ARG A 56 -1.00 13.61 -4.27
C ARG A 56 0.04 12.55 -3.94
N TRP A 57 -0.37 11.37 -3.47
CA TRP A 57 0.55 10.29 -3.10
C TRP A 57 1.49 9.91 -4.24
N LEU A 58 1.00 9.89 -5.49
CA LEU A 58 1.82 9.53 -6.65
C LEU A 58 2.72 10.68 -7.14
N LYS A 59 2.51 11.92 -6.67
CA LYS A 59 3.30 13.11 -7.06
C LYS A 59 4.21 13.64 -5.95
N ASP A 60 4.00 13.19 -4.70
CA ASP A 60 4.76 13.62 -3.54
C ASP A 60 6.19 13.04 -3.54
N VAL A 61 7.05 13.59 -2.69
CA VAL A 61 8.45 13.16 -2.53
C VAL A 61 8.57 12.34 -1.26
N TYR A 62 9.15 11.14 -1.34
CA TYR A 62 9.37 10.26 -0.18
C TYR A 62 10.84 9.87 -0.07
N GLU A 63 11.23 9.50 1.15
CA GLU A 63 12.54 8.94 1.47
C GLU A 63 12.47 7.42 1.30
N PHE A 64 12.72 6.94 0.08
CA PHE A 64 12.85 5.51 -0.20
C PHE A 64 14.24 5.02 0.26
N GLY A 65 14.42 3.71 0.38
CA GLY A 65 15.71 3.12 0.75
C GLY A 65 16.86 3.46 -0.22
N ASP A 66 16.53 3.82 -1.47
CA ASP A 66 17.49 4.27 -2.48
C ASP A 66 17.62 5.80 -2.60
N GLY A 67 16.97 6.56 -1.71
CA GLY A 67 17.08 8.02 -1.63
C GLY A 67 15.74 8.76 -1.72
N ILE A 68 15.84 10.10 -1.70
CA ILE A 68 14.69 11.00 -1.69
C ILE A 68 14.20 11.24 -3.13
N ARG A 69 13.03 10.72 -3.49
CA ARG A 69 12.47 10.82 -4.86
C ARG A 69 10.95 10.72 -4.89
N LYS A 70 10.38 10.99 -6.07
CA LYS A 70 8.96 10.70 -6.35
C LYS A 70 8.75 9.21 -6.62
N PRO A 71 7.55 8.66 -6.35
CA PRO A 71 7.17 7.33 -6.78
C PRO A 71 7.25 7.19 -8.31
N GLN A 72 7.77 6.07 -8.78
CA GLN A 72 7.95 5.77 -10.19
C GLN A 72 6.94 4.70 -10.65
N PRO A 73 6.24 4.91 -11.79
CA PRO A 73 5.41 3.89 -12.40
C PRO A 73 6.20 2.61 -12.65
N TYR A 74 5.55 1.46 -12.44
CA TYR A 74 6.12 0.12 -12.60
C TYR A 74 7.30 -0.21 -11.69
N ARG A 75 7.69 0.69 -10.80
CA ARG A 75 8.67 0.44 -9.75
C ARG A 75 8.01 0.43 -8.39
N ASP A 76 7.35 1.54 -8.04
CA ASP A 76 6.74 1.72 -6.72
C ASP A 76 5.22 1.55 -6.77
N TYR A 77 4.61 1.75 -7.94
CA TYR A 77 3.17 1.57 -8.16
C TYR A 77 2.82 1.20 -9.60
N ALA A 78 1.64 0.63 -9.82
CA ALA A 78 1.04 0.44 -11.14
C ALA A 78 -0.48 0.55 -11.09
N LYS A 79 -1.11 0.88 -12.22
CA LYS A 79 -2.57 0.93 -12.34
C LYS A 79 -3.15 -0.45 -12.10
N ARG A 80 -4.17 -0.54 -11.24
CA ARG A 80 -4.93 -1.77 -11.02
C ARG A 80 -6.06 -1.84 -12.05
N PRO A 81 -6.15 -2.91 -12.85
CA PRO A 81 -7.26 -3.07 -13.78
C PRO A 81 -8.57 -3.26 -12.99
N ARG A 82 -9.49 -2.31 -13.15
CA ARG A 82 -10.87 -2.39 -12.66
C ARG A 82 -11.82 -1.93 -13.76
N PRO A 83 -12.15 -2.80 -14.73
CA PRO A 83 -13.06 -2.45 -15.82
C PRO A 83 -14.41 -1.97 -15.25
N GLY A 84 -14.89 -0.81 -15.70
CA GLY A 84 -16.21 -0.27 -15.31
C GLY A 84 -16.26 0.51 -13.99
N GLU A 85 -15.18 0.59 -13.22
CA GLU A 85 -15.15 1.47 -12.04
C GLU A 85 -14.78 2.92 -12.42
N PRO A 86 -15.51 3.93 -11.91
CA PRO A 86 -15.29 5.33 -12.28
C PRO A 86 -14.02 5.94 -11.66
N LEU A 87 -13.45 5.29 -10.63
CA LEU A 87 -12.25 5.77 -9.94
C LEU A 87 -11.07 4.87 -10.27
N GLU A 88 -9.96 5.49 -10.64
CA GLU A 88 -8.69 4.78 -10.81
C GLU A 88 -8.20 4.24 -9.47
N ASP A 89 -7.69 3.01 -9.48
CA ASP A 89 -7.01 2.40 -8.33
C ASP A 89 -5.63 1.91 -8.75
N PHE A 90 -4.75 1.73 -7.78
CA PHE A 90 -3.35 1.41 -8.00
C PHE A 90 -2.90 0.30 -7.06
N TYR A 91 -2.02 -0.55 -7.55
CA TYR A 91 -1.19 -1.37 -6.70
C TYR A 91 0.01 -0.55 -6.25
N LEU A 92 0.30 -0.56 -4.95
CA LEU A 92 1.43 0.12 -4.33
C LEU A 92 2.37 -0.93 -3.73
N THR A 93 3.67 -0.77 -3.90
CA THR A 93 4.66 -1.55 -3.17
C THR A 93 4.48 -1.36 -1.65
N LEU A 94 4.91 -2.34 -0.86
CA LEU A 94 4.81 -2.25 0.60
C LEU A 94 5.62 -1.06 1.16
N GLU A 95 6.78 -0.76 0.57
CA GLU A 95 7.60 0.38 0.93
C GLU A 95 6.86 1.71 0.70
N LEU A 96 6.34 1.94 -0.50
CA LEU A 96 5.57 3.14 -0.80
C LEU A 96 4.32 3.26 0.10
N ALA A 97 3.61 2.15 0.31
CA ALA A 97 2.45 2.12 1.19
C ALA A 97 2.81 2.53 2.64
N LYS A 98 3.97 2.07 3.15
CA LYS A 98 4.48 2.44 4.48
C LYS A 98 4.77 3.93 4.56
N LEU A 99 5.48 4.46 3.56
CA LEU A 99 5.83 5.88 3.47
C LEU A 99 4.59 6.77 3.38
N ILE A 100 3.60 6.38 2.58
CA ILE A 100 2.29 7.03 2.50
C ILE A 100 1.61 7.03 3.88
N ALA A 101 1.51 5.87 4.52
CA ALA A 101 0.85 5.74 5.82
C ALA A 101 1.43 6.73 6.83
N LEU A 102 2.76 6.74 6.99
CA LEU A 102 3.48 7.62 7.92
C LEU A 102 3.24 9.11 7.66
N ARG A 103 3.08 9.49 6.39
CA ARG A 103 2.83 10.88 5.97
C ARG A 103 1.39 11.34 6.16
N THR A 104 0.43 10.44 6.33
CA THR A 104 -0.96 10.82 6.56
C THR A 104 -1.21 11.38 7.97
N ASN A 105 -2.36 12.03 8.16
CA ASN A 105 -2.85 12.45 9.48
C ASN A 105 -3.70 11.36 10.17
N SER A 106 -3.66 10.12 9.69
CA SER A 106 -4.44 9.03 10.27
C SER A 106 -3.97 8.68 11.69
N LYS A 107 -4.92 8.55 12.62
CA LYS A 107 -4.63 8.11 14.01
C LYS A 107 -4.10 6.66 14.08
N VAL A 108 -4.31 5.86 13.03
CA VAL A 108 -3.89 4.45 12.97
C VAL A 108 -2.64 4.22 12.11
N LYS A 109 -2.01 5.30 11.60
CA LYS A 109 -0.90 5.20 10.64
C LYS A 109 0.29 4.38 11.11
N LEU A 110 0.71 4.53 12.38
CA LEU A 110 1.86 3.81 12.91
C LEU A 110 1.62 2.30 12.97
N LYS A 111 0.39 1.88 13.26
CA LYS A 111 0.02 0.46 13.32
C LYS A 111 0.11 -0.18 11.93
N TYR A 112 -0.44 0.47 10.91
CA TYR A 112 -0.37 -0.04 9.53
C TYR A 112 1.04 0.06 8.94
N ALA A 113 1.82 1.10 9.27
CA ALA A 113 3.21 1.19 8.84
C ALA A 113 4.06 0.03 9.36
N ARG A 114 3.92 -0.33 10.65
CA ARG A 114 4.58 -1.51 11.24
C ARG A 114 4.14 -2.81 10.58
N LEU A 115 2.85 -2.95 10.30
CA LEU A 115 2.31 -4.13 9.64
C LEU A 115 2.87 -4.29 8.21
N LEU A 116 2.94 -3.19 7.45
CA LEU A 116 3.52 -3.16 6.11
C LEU A 116 5.02 -3.54 6.13
N GLU A 117 5.77 -3.04 7.12
CA GLU A 117 7.18 -3.41 7.35
C GLU A 117 7.34 -4.92 7.57
N VAL A 118 6.51 -5.50 8.43
CA VAL A 118 6.52 -6.94 8.72
C VAL A 118 6.21 -7.77 7.47
N PHE A 119 5.29 -7.31 6.63
CA PHE A 119 5.02 -7.98 5.35
C PHE A 119 6.16 -7.85 4.34
N ALA A 120 6.91 -6.74 4.36
CA ALA A 120 8.06 -6.52 3.51
C ALA A 120 9.22 -7.46 3.88
N ASN A 121 9.49 -7.64 5.17
CA ASN A 121 10.64 -8.39 5.68
C ASN A 121 10.34 -9.88 5.99
N ASN A 122 9.37 -10.49 5.31
CA ASN A 122 9.00 -11.91 5.47
C ASN A 122 8.50 -12.34 6.87
N GLY A 123 7.60 -11.56 7.47
CA GLY A 123 6.48 -12.11 8.25
C GLY A 123 6.78 -12.86 9.55
N GLN A 124 7.96 -12.73 10.14
CA GLN A 124 8.26 -13.23 11.49
C GLN A 124 8.87 -12.13 12.36
N MET A 125 8.01 -11.32 12.97
CA MET A 125 8.28 -10.84 14.33
C MET A 125 7.02 -11.09 15.13
N ASN A 126 7.15 -11.77 16.27
CA ASN A 126 6.09 -11.92 17.26
C ASN A 126 5.70 -10.51 17.72
N LEU A 127 4.62 -9.97 17.15
CA LEU A 127 4.11 -8.62 17.48
C LEU A 127 3.34 -8.58 18.81
N PHE A 128 3.45 -9.64 19.61
CA PHE A 128 2.87 -9.76 20.94
C PHE A 128 3.83 -10.58 21.81
N ASN A 129 4.77 -9.90 22.46
CA ASN A 129 5.25 -10.24 23.79
C ASN A 129 4.93 -9.03 24.68
#